data_AF-A0A2P5TLV9-F1
#
_entry.id   AF-A0A2P5TLV9-F1
#
_cell.length_a   1.000
_cell.length_b   1.000
_cell.length_c   1.000
_cell.angle_alpha   90.00
_cell.angle_beta   90.00
_cell.angle_gamma   90.00
#
_symmetry.space_group_name_H-M   'P 1'
#
loop_
_entity.id
_entity.type
_entity.pdbx_description
1 polymer ?
#
loop_
_entity_poly.entity_id
_entity_poly.type
_entity_poly.pdbx_seq_one_letter_code
_entity_poly.pdbx_strand_id
1 'polypeptide(L)'
;MTRIKKARSPGQIGTRKDSRETAEQSKDRKRKAKRKGLAPGSRHNTGESGQHNTGGKAPQDPRLGSKKPIALVPEAAAPKTAKPAKTAKPAKLAKAEPVIAANVQTLTPEQELEQLENNERLNTLLDRVDADEKLGKDDAAWLDKTLARHQQLLEELGLLEEDEEEPAEGDDLWTRFMDADLDPAQYEDKEDKS
;
A
#
# COMPACT_ATOMS: atom_id res chain seq x y z
N MET A 1 -19.87 -55.59 21.36
CA MET A 1 -19.62 -54.51 22.36
C MET A 1 -18.24 -53.94 22.11
N THR A 2 -18.07 -52.64 21.81
CA THR A 2 -16.80 -51.93 22.08
C THR A 2 -17.01 -50.42 22.01
N ARG A 3 -17.22 -49.78 23.17
CA ARG A 3 -17.24 -48.31 23.28
C ARG A 3 -15.83 -47.84 23.63
N ILE A 4 -15.07 -47.37 22.64
CA ILE A 4 -13.76 -46.77 22.86
C ILE A 4 -13.99 -45.33 23.37
N LYS A 5 -13.67 -45.07 24.63
CA LYS A 5 -13.75 -43.72 25.20
C LYS A 5 -12.47 -42.95 24.88
N LYS A 6 -12.62 -41.75 24.30
CA LYS A 6 -11.52 -40.79 24.13
C LYS A 6 -11.14 -40.20 25.49
N ALA A 7 -9.99 -40.59 26.02
CA ALA A 7 -9.40 -39.96 27.20
C ALA A 7 -8.62 -38.71 26.78
N ARG A 8 -8.80 -37.59 27.49
CA ARG A 8 -7.97 -36.39 27.33
C ARG A 8 -6.81 -36.50 28.31
N SER A 9 -5.58 -36.51 27.81
CA SER A 9 -4.40 -36.41 28.67
C SER A 9 -4.44 -35.05 29.38
N PRO A 10 -4.34 -34.98 30.71
CA PRO A 10 -4.20 -33.69 31.39
C PRO A 10 -2.92 -33.01 30.88
N GLY A 11 -3.05 -31.73 30.51
CA GLY A 11 -1.91 -30.91 30.11
C GLY A 11 -0.96 -30.67 31.27
N GLN A 12 0.25 -30.18 30.99
CA GLN A 12 1.21 -29.80 32.02
C GLN A 12 0.65 -28.64 32.85
N ILE A 13 0.45 -28.88 34.15
CA ILE A 13 0.05 -27.87 35.14
C ILE A 13 1.32 -27.10 35.54
N GLY A 14 1.73 -26.15 34.72
CA GLY A 14 2.85 -25.26 34.99
C GLY A 14 4.25 -25.83 34.71
N THR A 15 5.25 -24.95 34.77
CA THR A 15 6.66 -25.29 34.57
C THR A 15 7.17 -26.14 35.73
N ARG A 16 7.80 -27.28 35.41
CA ARG A 16 8.46 -28.12 36.42
C ARG A 16 9.61 -27.36 37.07
N LYS A 17 9.88 -27.63 38.34
CA LYS A 17 11.06 -27.09 39.02
C LYS A 17 12.31 -27.68 38.36
N ASP A 18 13.26 -26.82 38.03
CA ASP A 18 14.56 -27.24 37.50
C ASP A 18 15.34 -28.04 38.55
N SER A 19 16.20 -28.94 38.09
CA SER A 19 17.15 -29.62 38.97
C SER A 19 18.15 -28.63 39.56
N ARG A 20 18.75 -28.98 40.70
CA ARG A 20 19.74 -28.12 41.37
C ARG A 20 20.91 -27.74 40.46
N GLU A 21 21.40 -28.69 39.68
CA GLU A 21 22.53 -28.50 38.76
C GLU A 21 22.18 -27.48 37.66
N THR A 22 21.01 -27.61 37.03
CA THR A 22 20.53 -26.66 36.02
C THR A 22 20.36 -25.24 36.57
N ALA A 23 19.93 -25.11 37.82
CA ALA A 23 19.81 -23.81 38.49
C ALA A 23 21.18 -23.17 38.77
N GLU A 24 22.18 -23.96 39.18
CA GLU A 24 23.56 -23.49 39.41
C GLU A 24 24.21 -23.06 38.09
N GLN A 25 24.10 -23.87 37.03
CA GLN A 25 24.60 -23.51 35.69
C GLN A 25 23.97 -22.21 35.15
N SER A 26 22.68 -21.99 35.41
CA SER A 26 21.99 -20.75 35.01
C SER A 26 22.53 -19.52 35.75
N LYS A 27 22.83 -19.66 37.06
CA LYS A 27 23.47 -18.60 37.86
C LYS A 27 24.88 -18.30 37.36
N ASP A 28 25.65 -19.33 37.01
CA ASP A 28 27.01 -19.15 36.50
C ASP A 28 27.02 -18.49 35.12
N ARG A 29 26.08 -18.84 34.24
CA ARG A 29 25.90 -18.12 32.97
C ARG A 29 25.57 -16.64 33.20
N LYS A 30 24.71 -16.33 34.18
CA LYS A 30 24.37 -14.94 34.54
C LYS A 30 25.58 -14.17 35.09
N ARG A 31 26.39 -14.82 35.95
CA ARG A 31 27.64 -14.26 36.49
C ARG A 31 28.69 -14.02 35.39
N LYS A 32 28.91 -15.01 34.52
CA LYS A 32 29.81 -14.91 33.36
C LYS A 32 29.39 -13.80 32.40
N ALA A 33 28.09 -13.67 32.12
CA ALA A 33 27.54 -12.60 31.29
C ALA A 33 27.49 -11.22 32.00
N LYS A 34 27.91 -11.13 33.28
CA LYS A 34 27.86 -9.91 34.12
C LYS A 34 26.53 -9.16 34.05
N ARG A 35 25.43 -9.88 33.80
CA ARG A 35 24.14 -9.27 33.47
C ARG A 35 23.33 -8.97 34.73
N LYS A 36 23.09 -7.68 35.02
CA LYS A 36 22.30 -7.23 36.19
C LYS A 36 20.78 -7.44 36.02
N GLY A 37 20.25 -7.51 34.79
CA GLY A 37 18.82 -7.69 34.50
C GLY A 37 18.55 -8.03 33.03
N LEU A 38 17.28 -8.06 32.61
CA LEU A 38 16.97 -8.09 31.18
C LEU A 38 17.43 -6.78 30.51
N ALA A 39 17.62 -6.79 29.19
CA ALA A 39 17.95 -5.58 28.45
C ALA A 39 16.83 -4.53 28.62
N PRO A 40 17.16 -3.22 28.69
CA PRO A 40 16.13 -2.19 28.64
C PRO A 40 15.28 -2.37 27.38
N GLY A 41 13.97 -2.14 27.47
CA GLY A 41 13.05 -2.34 26.35
C GLY A 41 12.65 -3.79 26.06
N SER A 42 13.16 -4.79 26.79
CA SER A 42 12.83 -6.22 26.55
C SER A 42 11.33 -6.58 26.63
N ARG A 43 10.49 -5.74 27.21
CA ARG A 43 9.02 -5.93 27.26
C ARG A 43 8.31 -5.33 26.04
N HIS A 44 8.92 -4.33 25.40
CA HIS A 44 8.35 -3.56 24.30
C HIS A 44 8.95 -3.91 22.94
N ASN A 45 10.12 -4.56 22.92
CA ASN A 45 10.60 -5.25 21.73
C ASN A 45 9.65 -6.44 21.49
N THR A 46 8.59 -6.21 20.72
CA THR A 46 7.96 -7.27 19.95
C THR A 46 9.09 -7.92 19.19
N GLY A 47 9.45 -9.16 19.55
CA GLY A 47 10.67 -9.78 19.09
C GLY A 47 10.85 -9.54 17.60
N GLU A 48 11.89 -8.79 17.23
CA GLU A 48 12.33 -8.79 15.85
C GLU A 48 12.55 -10.26 15.52
N SER A 49 11.67 -10.82 14.70
CA SER A 49 11.88 -12.12 14.11
C SER A 49 13.16 -11.96 13.31
N GLY A 50 14.27 -12.31 13.95
CA GLY A 50 15.60 -12.21 13.40
C GLY A 50 15.54 -12.74 11.99
N GLN A 51 15.94 -11.88 11.07
CA GLN A 51 15.99 -12.12 9.65
C GLN A 51 17.07 -13.18 9.38
N HIS A 52 16.80 -14.43 9.75
CA HIS A 52 17.58 -15.60 9.41
C HIS A 52 16.82 -16.88 9.76
N ASN A 53 15.77 -17.19 9.01
CA ASN A 53 15.43 -18.60 8.81
C ASN A 53 14.89 -18.80 7.39
N THR A 54 15.81 -19.04 6.46
CA THR A 54 15.52 -19.56 5.14
C THR A 54 15.13 -21.04 5.29
N GLY A 55 13.89 -21.30 5.68
CA GLY A 55 13.36 -22.67 5.76
C GLY A 55 12.38 -22.89 6.90
N GLY A 56 11.11 -22.61 6.65
CA GLY A 56 10.01 -23.01 7.54
C GLY A 56 9.18 -21.83 8.01
N LYS A 57 7.93 -21.79 7.56
CA LYS A 57 6.91 -20.84 8.00
C LYS A 57 6.53 -21.18 9.44
N ALA A 58 7.19 -20.56 10.42
CA ALA A 58 6.78 -20.67 11.81
C ALA A 58 5.33 -20.16 11.96
N PRO A 59 4.51 -20.77 12.84
CA PRO A 59 3.14 -20.32 13.08
C PRO A 59 3.18 -18.90 13.64
N GLN A 60 2.73 -17.93 12.84
CA GLN A 60 2.55 -16.56 13.30
C GLN A 60 1.26 -16.46 14.12
N ASP A 61 1.27 -15.62 15.16
CA ASP A 61 0.10 -15.37 16.00
C ASP A 61 -1.06 -14.85 15.15
N PRO A 62 -2.27 -15.48 15.18
CA PRO A 62 -3.43 -15.02 14.44
C PRO A 62 -3.84 -13.56 14.73
N ARG A 63 -3.43 -13.00 15.87
CA ARG A 63 -3.69 -11.61 16.25
C ARG A 63 -2.77 -10.62 15.54
N LEU A 64 -1.64 -11.08 15.02
CA LEU A 64 -0.68 -10.27 14.28
C LEU A 64 -0.96 -10.39 12.78
N GLY A 65 -1.43 -9.29 12.17
CA GLY A 65 -1.65 -9.22 10.73
C GLY A 65 -0.36 -9.36 9.91
N SER A 66 -0.53 -9.42 8.58
CA SER A 66 0.60 -9.47 7.65
C SER A 66 1.37 -8.14 7.64
N LYS A 67 2.56 -8.11 8.23
CA LYS A 67 3.51 -6.99 8.16
C LYS A 67 4.48 -7.09 6.98
N LYS A 68 4.12 -7.82 5.92
CA LYS A 68 4.98 -7.96 4.75
C LYS A 68 4.96 -6.63 3.98
N PRO A 69 6.14 -6.02 3.69
CA PRO A 69 6.18 -4.81 2.89
C PRO A 69 5.61 -5.09 1.49
N ILE A 70 4.77 -4.19 1.01
CA ILE A 70 4.22 -4.20 -0.35
C ILE A 70 4.97 -3.12 -1.12
N ALA A 71 5.38 -3.43 -2.35
CA ALA A 71 6.06 -2.47 -3.22
C ALA A 71 5.07 -1.39 -3.66
N LEU A 72 5.51 -0.13 -3.63
CA LEU A 72 4.66 1.03 -3.95
C LEU A 72 4.37 1.16 -5.46
N VAL A 73 5.27 0.64 -6.30
CA VAL A 73 5.08 0.58 -7.75
C VAL A 73 4.74 -0.85 -8.14
N PRO A 74 3.65 -1.11 -8.87
CA PRO A 74 3.37 -2.43 -9.40
C PRO A 74 4.43 -2.78 -10.44
N GLU A 75 5.38 -3.63 -10.08
CA GLU A 75 6.26 -4.27 -11.05
C GLU A 75 5.38 -5.17 -11.93
N ALA A 76 5.03 -4.69 -13.12
CA ALA A 76 4.45 -5.51 -14.18
C ALA A 76 5.32 -6.76 -14.30
N ALA A 77 4.71 -7.93 -14.08
CA ALA A 77 5.38 -9.20 -13.91
C ALA A 77 6.47 -9.41 -14.99
N ALA A 78 7.72 -9.09 -14.65
CA ALA A 78 8.86 -9.46 -15.46
C ALA A 78 9.00 -10.99 -15.37
N PRO A 79 8.95 -11.73 -16.50
CA PRO A 79 9.20 -13.15 -16.48
C PRO A 79 10.64 -13.37 -16.00
N LYS A 80 10.77 -14.17 -14.94
CA LYS A 80 12.04 -14.60 -14.35
C LYS A 80 12.98 -15.07 -15.46
N THR A 81 14.07 -14.33 -15.64
CA THR A 81 15.15 -14.65 -16.58
C THR A 81 15.84 -15.94 -16.15
N ALA A 82 15.58 -17.02 -16.89
CA ALA A 82 16.43 -18.19 -16.92
C ALA A 82 17.65 -17.92 -17.83
N LYS A 83 18.79 -18.48 -17.45
CA LYS A 83 20.13 -18.35 -18.08
C LYS A 83 20.13 -18.56 -19.61
N PRO A 84 21.00 -17.85 -20.36
CA PRO A 84 21.08 -17.98 -21.82
C PRO A 84 21.96 -19.15 -22.26
N ALA A 85 21.43 -20.02 -23.13
CA ALA A 85 22.18 -21.03 -23.86
C ALA A 85 22.05 -20.79 -25.38
N LYS A 86 23.18 -20.35 -25.95
CA LYS A 86 23.75 -20.55 -27.30
C LYS A 86 22.86 -20.93 -28.52
N THR A 87 23.06 -20.09 -29.54
CA THR A 87 23.34 -20.39 -30.98
C THR A 87 22.21 -20.76 -31.96
N ALA A 88 22.06 -19.82 -32.92
CA ALA A 88 21.98 -19.99 -34.38
C ALA A 88 20.68 -20.49 -35.05
N LYS A 89 20.05 -19.59 -35.83
CA LYS A 89 20.01 -19.59 -37.32
C LYS A 89 19.20 -18.40 -37.86
N PRO A 90 19.64 -17.69 -38.91
CA PRO A 90 18.85 -16.68 -39.59
C PRO A 90 18.13 -17.24 -40.83
N ALA A 91 17.17 -16.45 -41.33
CA ALA A 91 16.40 -16.58 -42.57
C ALA A 91 15.05 -17.34 -42.47
N LYS A 92 13.95 -16.59 -42.66
CA LYS A 92 13.34 -16.42 -43.98
C LYS A 92 12.29 -15.30 -43.97
N LEU A 93 12.37 -14.45 -45.00
CA LEU A 93 11.31 -13.54 -45.40
C LEU A 93 10.06 -14.34 -45.79
N ALA A 94 8.90 -13.96 -45.26
CA ALA A 94 7.60 -14.30 -45.80
C ALA A 94 6.66 -13.08 -45.71
N LYS A 95 6.51 -12.47 -46.89
CA LYS A 95 5.33 -11.79 -47.45
C LYS A 95 4.17 -11.41 -46.49
N ALA A 96 4.06 -10.10 -46.28
CA ALA A 96 2.87 -9.25 -46.17
C ALA A 96 1.47 -9.90 -46.03
N GLU A 97 0.86 -9.68 -44.87
CA GLU A 97 -0.47 -9.07 -44.72
C GLU A 97 -0.32 -7.87 -43.75
N PRO A 98 -0.90 -6.69 -44.02
CA PRO A 98 -0.70 -5.54 -43.18
C PRO A 98 -1.59 -5.65 -41.94
N VAL A 99 -1.04 -6.19 -40.85
CA VAL A 99 -1.66 -6.11 -39.51
C VAL A 99 -1.40 -4.69 -38.96
N ILE A 100 -2.10 -3.70 -39.52
CA ILE A 100 -2.12 -2.32 -39.04
C ILE A 100 -3.05 -2.26 -37.81
N ALA A 101 -2.73 -2.97 -36.73
CA ALA A 101 -3.53 -2.95 -35.50
C ALA A 101 -2.82 -3.56 -34.27
N ALA A 102 -1.49 -3.49 -34.19
CA ALA A 102 -0.72 -4.20 -33.15
C ALA A 102 0.12 -3.27 -32.25
N ASN A 103 -0.32 -2.03 -32.03
CA ASN A 103 0.15 -1.23 -30.88
C ASN A 103 -0.78 -0.06 -30.51
N VAL A 104 -2.10 -0.23 -30.67
CA VAL A 104 -3.01 0.52 -29.80
C VAL A 104 -2.95 -0.25 -28.49
N GLN A 105 -1.96 0.05 -27.65
CA GLN A 105 -2.19 -0.07 -26.23
C GLN A 105 -3.43 0.79 -26.02
N THR A 106 -4.57 0.16 -25.79
CA THR A 106 -5.77 0.86 -25.38
C THR A 106 -5.47 1.40 -24.00
N LEU A 107 -4.72 2.52 -23.94
CA LEU A 107 -4.57 3.28 -22.72
C LEU A 107 -5.98 3.52 -22.23
N THR A 108 -6.23 3.24 -20.96
CA THR A 108 -7.48 3.68 -20.36
C THR A 108 -7.54 5.21 -20.46
N PRO A 109 -8.73 5.81 -20.57
CA PRO A 109 -8.86 7.26 -20.61
C PRO A 109 -8.12 7.94 -19.44
N GLU A 110 -8.12 7.33 -18.26
CA GLU A 110 -7.33 7.75 -17.09
C GLU A 110 -5.82 7.76 -17.34
N GLN A 111 -5.28 6.73 -18.00
CA GLN A 111 -3.85 6.63 -18.31
C GLN A 111 -3.42 7.62 -19.38
N GLU A 112 -4.28 7.89 -20.36
CA GLU A 112 -4.02 8.91 -21.37
C GLU A 112 -4.02 10.31 -20.73
N LEU A 113 -4.97 10.58 -19.82
CA LEU A 113 -5.04 11.83 -19.06
C LEU A 113 -3.77 12.04 -18.23
N GLU A 114 -3.35 11.03 -17.47
CA GLU A 114 -2.13 11.08 -16.65
C GLU A 114 -0.87 11.32 -17.52
N GLN A 115 -0.81 10.74 -18.72
CA GLN A 115 0.31 11.00 -19.65
C GLN A 115 0.32 12.41 -20.21
N LEU A 116 -0.85 13.00 -20.47
CA LEU A 116 -0.96 14.39 -20.93
C LEU A 116 -0.53 15.35 -19.81
N GLU A 117 -0.98 15.14 -18.58
CA GLU A 117 -0.63 15.97 -17.41
C GLU A 117 0.87 15.89 -17.08
N ASN A 118 1.47 14.72 -17.24
CA ASN A 118 2.91 14.53 -17.04
C ASN A 118 3.78 14.92 -18.26
N ASN A 119 3.20 15.49 -19.33
CA ASN A 119 3.95 15.84 -20.51
C ASN A 119 4.79 17.13 -20.31
N GLU A 120 6.12 16.99 -20.35
CA GLU A 120 7.04 18.13 -20.17
C GLU A 120 6.80 19.26 -21.18
N ARG A 121 6.47 18.94 -22.44
CA ARG A 121 6.22 19.96 -23.46
C ARG A 121 4.98 20.78 -23.12
N LEU A 122 3.88 20.12 -22.72
CA LEU A 122 2.65 20.81 -22.33
C LEU A 122 2.93 21.78 -21.17
N ASN A 123 3.60 21.30 -20.12
CA ASN A 123 3.94 22.11 -18.96
C ASN A 123 4.80 23.32 -19.32
N THR A 124 5.84 23.14 -20.14
CA THR A 124 6.68 24.28 -20.57
C THR A 124 5.95 25.30 -21.43
N LEU A 125 4.92 24.90 -22.20
CA LEU A 125 4.12 25.83 -22.98
C LEU A 125 3.15 26.58 -22.08
N LEU A 126 2.55 25.93 -21.09
CA LEU A 126 1.69 26.57 -20.08
C LEU A 126 2.48 27.60 -19.26
N ASP A 127 3.68 27.27 -18.78
CA ASP A 127 4.55 28.20 -18.05
C ASP A 127 4.84 29.48 -18.87
N ARG A 128 5.01 29.36 -20.19
CA ARG A 128 5.22 30.51 -21.08
C ARG A 128 3.97 31.35 -21.27
N VAL A 129 2.80 30.71 -21.35
CA VAL A 129 1.50 31.42 -21.39
C VAL A 129 1.29 32.18 -20.10
N ASP A 130 1.58 31.58 -18.94
CA ASP A 130 1.49 32.22 -17.63
C ASP A 130 2.49 33.37 -17.47
N ALA A 131 3.63 33.29 -18.16
CA ALA A 131 4.62 34.38 -18.25
C ALA A 131 4.26 35.46 -19.29
N ASP A 132 3.05 35.43 -19.87
CA ASP A 132 2.56 36.33 -20.94
C ASP A 132 3.44 36.34 -22.21
N GLU A 133 4.21 35.27 -22.46
CA GLU A 133 5.04 35.15 -23.65
C GLU A 133 4.21 34.79 -24.89
N LYS A 134 4.54 35.38 -26.04
CA LYS A 134 3.84 35.08 -27.30
C LYS A 134 4.31 33.74 -27.86
N LEU A 135 3.41 32.76 -27.84
CA LEU A 135 3.60 31.47 -28.50
C LEU A 135 3.60 31.59 -30.03
N GLY A 136 4.35 30.70 -30.69
CA GLY A 136 4.25 30.51 -32.13
C GLY A 136 2.89 29.92 -32.52
N LYS A 137 2.45 30.15 -33.76
CA LYS A 137 1.14 29.65 -34.26
C LYS A 137 1.01 28.12 -34.16
N ASP A 138 2.10 27.41 -34.43
CA ASP A 138 2.11 25.95 -34.41
C ASP A 138 2.03 25.40 -32.97
N ASP A 139 2.71 26.05 -32.02
CA ASP A 139 2.68 25.67 -30.60
C ASP A 139 1.34 26.02 -29.96
N ALA A 140 0.74 27.17 -30.29
CA ALA A 140 -0.60 27.52 -29.85
C ALA A 140 -1.64 26.52 -30.37
N ALA A 141 -1.59 26.19 -31.67
CA ALA A 141 -2.51 25.21 -32.25
C ALA A 141 -2.32 23.79 -31.70
N TRP A 142 -1.11 23.44 -31.24
CA TRP A 142 -0.85 22.18 -30.55
C TRP A 142 -1.43 22.20 -29.14
N LEU A 143 -1.18 23.28 -28.38
CA LEU A 143 -1.69 23.48 -27.03
C LEU A 143 -3.23 23.42 -27.00
N ASP A 144 -3.90 24.13 -27.91
CA ASP A 144 -5.35 24.11 -28.04
C ASP A 144 -5.89 22.69 -28.29
N LYS A 145 -5.24 21.91 -29.16
CA LYS A 145 -5.62 20.51 -29.43
C LYS A 145 -5.42 19.62 -28.22
N THR A 146 -4.33 19.80 -27.48
CA THR A 146 -4.07 19.01 -26.26
C THR A 146 -5.04 19.34 -25.14
N LEU A 147 -5.38 20.62 -24.96
CA LEU A 147 -6.38 21.05 -23.98
C LEU A 147 -7.78 20.54 -24.35
N ALA A 148 -8.14 20.59 -25.63
CA ALA A 148 -9.41 20.01 -26.10
C ALA A 148 -9.47 18.49 -25.87
N ARG A 149 -8.36 17.77 -26.08
CA ARG A 149 -8.30 16.33 -25.78
C ARG A 149 -8.38 16.06 -24.27
N HIS A 150 -7.72 16.88 -23.44
CA HIS A 150 -7.79 16.79 -21.97
C HIS A 150 -9.24 16.97 -21.47
N GLN A 151 -9.96 17.98 -21.98
CA GLN A 151 -11.37 18.19 -21.68
C GLN A 151 -12.24 16.99 -22.08
N GLN A 152 -12.05 16.45 -23.29
CA GLN A 152 -12.78 15.27 -23.74
C GLN A 152 -12.53 14.07 -22.82
N LEU A 153 -11.29 13.86 -22.35
CA LEU A 153 -10.97 12.78 -21.42
C LEU A 153 -11.64 12.98 -20.06
N LEU A 154 -11.70 14.21 -19.56
CA LEU A 154 -12.42 14.52 -18.32
C LEU A 154 -13.94 14.26 -18.46
N GLU A 155 -14.52 14.56 -19.63
CA GLU A 155 -15.93 14.29 -19.94
C GLU A 155 -16.20 12.79 -20.02
N GLU A 156 -15.35 12.03 -20.73
CA GLU A 156 -15.44 10.56 -20.83
C GLU A 156 -15.33 9.87 -19.46
N LEU A 157 -14.60 10.46 -18.52
CA LEU A 157 -14.46 9.98 -17.15
C LEU A 157 -15.57 10.47 -16.21
N GLY A 158 -16.44 11.38 -16.66
CA GLY A 158 -17.48 12.00 -15.83
C GLY A 158 -16.92 12.91 -14.72
N LEU A 159 -15.72 13.45 -14.91
CA LEU A 159 -15.10 14.44 -14.00
C LEU A 159 -15.50 15.89 -14.36
N LEU A 160 -16.07 16.11 -15.54
CA LEU A 160 -16.67 17.39 -15.91
C LEU A 160 -18.08 17.47 -15.30
N GLU A 161 -18.22 18.27 -14.26
CA GLU A 161 -19.51 18.64 -13.64
C GLU A 161 -20.34 19.44 -14.65
N GLU A 162 -21.08 18.78 -15.54
CA GLU A 162 -22.08 19.45 -16.39
C GLU A 162 -23.52 19.02 -16.10
N ASP A 163 -23.75 17.94 -15.34
CA ASP A 163 -25.10 17.43 -15.05
C ASP A 163 -25.22 16.68 -13.69
N GLU A 164 -24.46 17.08 -12.65
CA GLU A 164 -24.87 16.72 -11.28
C GLU A 164 -25.80 17.83 -10.80
N GLU A 165 -27.10 17.61 -11.04
CA GLU A 165 -28.20 18.26 -10.33
C GLU A 165 -27.77 18.36 -8.87
N GLU A 166 -27.41 19.57 -8.44
CA GLU A 166 -26.96 19.91 -7.08
C GLU A 166 -27.79 19.05 -6.11
N PRO A 167 -27.22 17.99 -5.51
CA PRO A 167 -28.01 17.21 -4.58
C PRO A 167 -28.31 18.17 -3.44
N ALA A 168 -29.55 18.63 -3.39
CA ALA A 168 -30.12 19.49 -2.35
C ALA A 168 -30.16 18.81 -0.97
N GLU A 169 -29.20 17.92 -0.71
CA GLU A 169 -29.02 17.08 0.46
C GLU A 169 -27.55 17.11 0.96
N GLY A 170 -26.67 17.90 0.34
CA GLY A 170 -25.28 18.10 0.80
C GLY A 170 -25.16 18.88 2.12
N ASP A 171 -26.22 19.56 2.53
CA ASP A 171 -26.26 20.30 3.80
C ASP A 171 -26.56 19.39 5.00
N ASP A 172 -27.11 18.19 4.86
CA ASP A 172 -27.64 17.48 6.04
C ASP A 172 -26.53 16.98 6.99
N LEU A 173 -25.38 16.54 6.48
CA LEU A 173 -24.27 16.07 7.33
C LEU A 173 -23.44 17.20 7.92
N TRP A 174 -23.19 18.27 7.15
CA TRP A 174 -22.46 19.45 7.64
C TRP A 174 -23.31 20.28 8.59
N THR A 175 -24.60 20.46 8.27
CA THR A 175 -25.58 21.15 9.12
C THR A 175 -25.83 20.35 10.39
N ARG A 176 -26.01 19.01 10.32
CA ARG A 176 -26.11 18.18 11.53
C ARG A 176 -24.86 18.25 12.42
N PHE A 177 -23.68 18.44 11.84
CA PHE A 177 -22.45 18.62 12.61
C PHE A 177 -22.38 20.00 13.28
N MET A 178 -22.81 21.06 12.61
CA MET A 178 -22.87 22.41 13.18
C MET A 178 -24.01 22.58 14.19
N ASP A 179 -25.17 21.96 13.93
CA ASP A 179 -26.36 21.95 14.79
C ASP A 179 -26.29 20.89 15.91
N ALA A 180 -25.25 20.04 15.92
CA ALA A 180 -24.95 19.22 17.07
C ALA A 180 -24.42 20.13 18.20
N ASP A 181 -25.35 20.83 18.85
CA ASP A 181 -25.13 21.69 20.01
C ASP A 181 -24.29 20.96 21.05
N LEU A 182 -22.99 21.25 21.07
CA LEU A 182 -22.08 20.86 22.13
C LEU A 182 -22.43 21.69 23.36
N ASP A 183 -23.41 21.24 24.14
CA ASP A 183 -23.84 21.92 25.37
C ASP A 183 -22.70 21.88 26.41
N PRO A 184 -22.01 23.02 26.66
CA PRO A 184 -20.86 23.05 27.57
C PRO A 184 -21.26 22.77 29.02
N ALA A 185 -22.55 22.93 29.36
CA ALA A 185 -23.07 22.72 30.70
C ALA A 185 -23.12 21.23 31.11
N GLN A 186 -23.02 20.31 30.15
CA GLN A 186 -22.91 18.86 30.41
C GLN A 186 -21.55 18.47 31.03
N TYR A 187 -20.54 19.34 30.94
CA TYR A 187 -19.18 19.10 31.42
C TYR A 187 -18.75 20.05 32.56
N GLU A 188 -19.64 20.93 33.03
CA GLU A 188 -19.39 21.60 34.31
C GLU A 188 -19.63 20.60 35.45
N ASP A 189 -18.53 19.98 35.89
CA ASP A 189 -18.47 19.20 37.13
C ASP A 189 -19.05 20.07 38.26
N LYS A 190 -20.25 19.73 38.71
CA LYS A 190 -20.83 20.33 39.91
C LYS A 190 -19.91 19.93 41.06
N GLU A 191 -19.09 20.88 41.51
CA GLU A 191 -18.34 20.77 42.75
C GLU A 191 -19.35 20.47 43.87
N ASP A 192 -19.45 19.19 44.25
CA ASP A 192 -20.12 18.74 45.46
C ASP A 192 -19.40 19.40 46.64
N LYS A 193 -19.90 20.56 47.05
CA LYS A 193 -19.52 21.25 48.28
C LYS A 193 -19.96 20.37 49.45
N SER A 194 -18.99 19.68 50.06
CA SER A 194 -19.10 19.00 51.34
C SER A 194 -19.34 19.98 52.49
#